data_AF-A0A382TWC0-F1
#
_entry.id   AF-A0A382TWC0-F1
#
_cell.length_a   1.000
_cell.length_b   1.000
_cell.length_c   1.000
_cell.angle_alpha   90.00
_cell.angle_beta   90.00
_cell.angle_gamma   90.00
#
_symmetry.space_group_name_H-M   'P 1'
#
loop_
_entity.id
_entity.type
_entity.pdbx_description
1 polymer ?
#
loop_
_entity_poly.entity_id
_entity_poly.type
_entity_poly.pdbx_seq_one_letter_code
_entity_poly.pdbx_strand_id
1 'polypeptide(L)'
;MNKLIYRFNNQNLQSSFNSKDVLGGKGANLAQMARLKLPVPPGFTISTKVCEDFYKNNKKIPKKIFQQVKKEIKIIEKISKKKFGDLSNPLLVSVRSGSKVSMPGMMDTILNLGLNDKTVIALKNKTSNGRFAKDSYRRLIQMYGNVVLGIESHFFEELIENYKLTKGVIQDTELEEDDWDGLIKNFKEIIKEKTKKSFPQDVNEQLWGAIRAVFSSWNSKRAKIYRKINYISDHWGTAVNVQAMVFGNMGNDC
;
A
#
# COMPACT_ATOMS: atom_id res chain seq x y z
N MET A 1 24.41 -7.85 -14.39
CA MET A 1 23.75 -7.46 -13.12
C MET A 1 22.26 -7.83 -13.19
N ASN A 2 21.76 -8.64 -12.26
CA ASN A 2 20.34 -9.06 -12.26
C ASN A 2 19.42 -7.88 -11.93
N LYS A 3 18.38 -7.67 -12.76
CA LYS A 3 17.31 -6.69 -12.53
C LYS A 3 16.46 -7.13 -11.33
N LEU A 4 16.18 -6.22 -10.40
CA LEU A 4 15.46 -6.53 -9.14
C LEU A 4 14.10 -5.84 -9.04
N ILE A 5 13.86 -4.81 -9.84
CA ILE A 5 12.59 -4.10 -9.95
C ILE A 5 12.11 -4.12 -11.39
N TYR A 6 10.83 -4.43 -11.58
CA TYR A 6 10.20 -4.67 -12.87
C TYR A 6 8.97 -3.78 -13.01
N ARG A 7 9.05 -2.79 -13.89
CA ARG A 7 7.94 -1.87 -14.19
C ARG A 7 6.87 -2.56 -15.02
N PHE A 8 5.61 -2.21 -14.75
CA PHE A 8 4.47 -2.44 -15.63
C PHE A 8 3.74 -1.11 -15.89
N ASN A 9 3.60 -0.74 -17.17
CA ASN A 9 2.80 0.39 -17.65
C ASN A 9 2.38 0.21 -19.13
N ASN A 10 1.46 1.05 -19.61
CA ASN A 10 0.96 0.95 -20.99
C ASN A 10 1.77 1.76 -22.02
N GLN A 11 2.88 2.39 -21.62
CA GLN A 11 3.53 3.45 -22.43
C GLN A 11 4.87 3.05 -23.08
N ASN A 12 5.26 1.78 -23.16
CA ASN A 12 6.46 1.32 -23.89
C ASN A 12 6.38 -0.18 -24.26
N LEU A 13 7.28 -0.64 -25.14
CA LEU A 13 7.62 -2.08 -25.30
C LEU A 13 8.08 -2.61 -23.93
N GLN A 14 7.15 -3.22 -23.19
CA GLN A 14 7.49 -3.85 -21.93
C GLN A 14 8.48 -4.98 -22.15
N SER A 15 9.39 -5.16 -21.19
CA SER A 15 10.21 -6.38 -21.16
C SER A 15 9.28 -7.60 -21.18
N SER A 16 9.54 -8.56 -22.07
CA SER A 16 8.83 -9.84 -22.15
C SER A 16 8.91 -10.69 -20.87
N PHE A 17 9.63 -10.21 -19.86
CA PHE A 17 9.85 -10.88 -18.60
C PHE A 17 8.56 -11.02 -17.78
N ASN A 18 8.02 -12.23 -17.79
CA ASN A 18 6.82 -12.61 -17.05
C ASN A 18 7.06 -13.93 -16.30
N SER A 19 7.91 -13.88 -15.27
CA SER A 19 8.20 -15.04 -14.42
C SER A 19 7.49 -14.91 -13.07
N LYS A 20 6.59 -15.86 -12.78
CA LYS A 20 5.91 -15.97 -11.48
C LYS A 20 6.89 -16.26 -10.33
N ASP A 21 8.04 -16.86 -10.61
CA ASP A 21 9.08 -17.12 -9.60
C ASP A 21 9.74 -15.83 -9.11
N VAL A 22 9.87 -14.83 -9.99
CA VAL A 22 10.54 -13.56 -9.68
C VAL A 22 9.56 -12.46 -9.30
N LEU A 23 8.42 -12.37 -9.99
CA LEU A 23 7.42 -11.30 -9.80
C LEU A 23 6.27 -11.70 -8.87
N GLY A 24 6.20 -12.97 -8.48
CA GLY A 24 4.98 -13.55 -7.91
C GLY A 24 3.85 -13.62 -8.94
N GLY A 25 2.76 -14.30 -8.58
CA GLY A 25 1.58 -14.43 -9.44
C GLY A 25 0.94 -13.08 -9.78
N LYS A 26 0.81 -12.18 -8.80
CA LYS A 26 0.21 -10.85 -9.03
C LYS A 26 1.07 -9.95 -9.93
N GLY A 27 2.38 -9.87 -9.67
CA GLY A 27 3.28 -9.04 -10.48
C GLY A 27 3.40 -9.56 -11.91
N ALA A 28 3.47 -10.90 -12.08
CA ALA A 28 3.43 -11.55 -13.38
C ALA A 28 2.15 -11.20 -14.16
N ASN A 29 0.99 -11.32 -13.52
CA ASN A 29 -0.29 -10.99 -14.16
C ASN A 29 -0.39 -9.48 -14.50
N LEU A 30 0.09 -8.59 -13.63
CA LEU A 30 0.13 -7.14 -13.91
C LEU A 30 1.01 -6.82 -15.13
N ALA A 31 2.18 -7.44 -15.23
CA ALA A 31 3.05 -7.32 -16.40
C ALA A 31 2.38 -7.87 -17.67
N GLN A 32 1.69 -9.02 -17.57
CA GLN A 32 0.96 -9.61 -18.68
C GLN A 32 -0.20 -8.72 -19.16
N MET A 33 -1.04 -8.23 -18.25
CA MET A 33 -2.17 -7.35 -18.59
C MET A 33 -1.69 -6.07 -19.26
N ALA A 34 -0.62 -5.45 -18.74
CA ALA A 34 -0.07 -4.25 -19.33
C ALA A 34 0.61 -4.51 -20.69
N ARG A 35 1.22 -5.70 -20.91
CA ARG A 35 1.67 -6.15 -22.24
C ARG A 35 0.52 -6.33 -23.23
N LEU A 36 -0.63 -6.79 -22.76
CA LEU A 36 -1.87 -6.89 -23.54
C LEU A 36 -2.56 -5.52 -23.75
N LYS A 37 -1.95 -4.42 -23.29
CA LYS A 37 -2.49 -3.05 -23.37
C LYS A 37 -3.83 -2.86 -22.66
N LEU A 38 -4.16 -3.73 -21.71
CA LEU A 38 -5.32 -3.53 -20.83
C LEU A 38 -5.09 -2.31 -19.93
N PRO A 39 -6.14 -1.61 -19.48
CA PRO A 39 -6.02 -0.40 -18.67
C PRO A 39 -5.51 -0.70 -17.25
N VAL A 40 -4.20 -0.90 -17.12
CA VAL A 40 -3.52 -1.17 -15.85
C VAL A 40 -2.88 0.12 -15.34
N PRO A 41 -3.21 0.58 -14.12
CA PRO A 41 -2.53 1.72 -13.51
C PRO A 41 -1.01 1.48 -13.42
N PRO A 42 -0.16 2.48 -13.72
CA PRO A 42 1.28 2.29 -13.77
C PRO A 42 1.84 1.91 -12.40
N GLY A 43 2.84 1.02 -12.40
CA GLY A 43 3.47 0.52 -11.20
C GLY A 43 4.74 -0.26 -11.47
N PHE A 44 5.26 -0.89 -10.41
CA PHE A 44 6.40 -1.79 -10.50
C PHE A 44 6.33 -2.88 -9.43
N THR A 45 7.02 -3.98 -9.70
CA THR A 45 7.18 -5.12 -8.81
C THR A 45 8.63 -5.22 -8.34
N ILE A 46 8.84 -5.22 -7.03
CA ILE A 46 10.09 -5.59 -6.37
C ILE A 46 10.13 -7.12 -6.26
N SER A 47 11.15 -7.74 -6.84
CA SER A 47 11.20 -9.20 -6.97
C SER A 47 11.30 -9.96 -5.65
N THR A 48 10.88 -11.23 -5.68
CA THR A 48 11.05 -12.22 -4.61
C THR A 48 12.50 -12.35 -4.14
N LYS A 49 13.48 -12.17 -5.04
CA LYS A 49 14.91 -12.14 -4.71
C LYS A 49 15.27 -11.08 -3.67
N VAL A 50 14.59 -9.94 -3.69
CA VAL A 50 14.79 -8.89 -2.67
C VAL A 50 14.23 -9.31 -1.31
N CYS A 51 13.19 -10.13 -1.28
CA CYS A 51 12.69 -10.73 -0.04
C CYS A 51 13.72 -11.70 0.56
N GLU A 52 14.40 -12.48 -0.28
CA GLU A 52 15.49 -13.36 0.15
C GLU A 52 16.66 -12.54 0.71
N ASP A 53 17.12 -11.51 -0.02
CA ASP A 53 18.16 -10.59 0.43
C ASP A 53 17.78 -9.88 1.73
N PHE A 54 16.51 -9.52 1.89
CA PHE A 54 15.98 -8.88 3.10
C PHE A 54 16.15 -9.79 4.32
N TYR A 55 15.80 -11.08 4.21
CA TYR A 55 15.97 -12.02 5.33
C TYR A 55 17.45 -12.38 5.57
N LYS A 56 18.26 -12.53 4.51
CA LYS A 56 19.72 -12.76 4.65
C LYS A 56 20.43 -11.58 5.33
N ASN A 57 19.96 -10.35 5.10
CA ASN A 57 20.54 -9.13 5.66
C ASN A 57 19.86 -8.66 6.95
N ASN A 58 19.41 -9.56 7.83
CA ASN A 58 18.79 -9.22 9.12
C ASN A 58 17.57 -8.28 9.00
N LYS A 59 16.69 -8.55 8.03
CA LYS A 59 15.49 -7.76 7.75
C LYS A 59 15.80 -6.30 7.38
N LYS A 60 16.91 -6.07 6.67
CA LYS A 60 17.29 -4.77 6.10
C LYS A 60 17.19 -4.80 4.58
N ILE A 61 16.57 -3.77 4.01
CA ILE A 61 16.47 -3.61 2.56
C ILE A 61 17.84 -3.16 2.01
N PRO A 62 18.38 -3.74 0.93
CA PRO A 62 19.65 -3.30 0.35
C PRO A 62 19.60 -1.85 -0.17
N LYS A 63 20.64 -1.05 0.07
CA LYS A 63 20.73 0.38 -0.35
C LYS A 63 20.42 0.59 -1.85
N LYS A 64 20.84 -0.35 -2.70
CA LYS A 64 20.58 -0.30 -4.15
C LYS A 64 19.08 -0.29 -4.50
N ILE A 65 18.25 -0.97 -3.72
CA ILE A 65 16.79 -1.00 -3.93
C ILE A 65 16.18 0.38 -3.67
N PHE A 66 16.71 1.15 -2.72
CA PHE A 66 16.23 2.50 -2.44
C PHE A 66 16.30 3.43 -3.66
N GLN A 67 17.45 3.42 -4.34
CA GLN A 67 17.64 4.24 -5.54
C GLN A 67 16.74 3.79 -6.69
N GLN A 68 16.57 2.47 -6.86
CA GLN A 68 15.70 1.92 -7.91
C GLN A 68 14.22 2.25 -7.66
N VAL A 69 13.71 2.07 -6.44
CA VAL A 69 12.32 2.43 -6.09
C VAL A 69 12.08 3.91 -6.31
N LYS A 70 12.99 4.80 -5.87
CA LYS A 70 12.86 6.24 -6.12
C LYS A 70 12.80 6.57 -7.62
N LYS A 71 13.60 5.88 -8.44
CA LYS A 71 13.56 6.04 -9.91
C LYS A 71 12.23 5.59 -10.49
N GLU A 72 11.68 4.47 -10.03
CA GLU A 72 10.40 3.96 -10.52
C GLU A 72 9.21 4.84 -10.07
N ILE A 73 9.21 5.36 -8.84
CA ILE A 73 8.22 6.35 -8.39
C ILE A 73 8.23 7.57 -9.31
N LYS A 74 9.41 8.14 -9.62
CA LYS A 74 9.53 9.27 -10.56
C LYS A 74 8.94 8.98 -11.94
N ILE A 75 8.91 7.72 -12.35
CA ILE A 75 8.35 7.34 -13.65
C ILE A 75 6.83 7.20 -13.56
N ILE A 76 6.30 6.67 -12.46
CA ILE A 76 4.87 6.72 -12.17
C ILE A 76 4.39 8.18 -12.13
N GLU A 77 5.15 9.09 -11.50
CA GLU A 77 4.84 10.52 -11.45
C GLU A 77 4.72 11.13 -12.85
N LYS A 78 5.70 10.86 -13.72
CA LYS A 78 5.67 11.34 -15.13
C LYS A 78 4.46 10.83 -15.92
N ILE A 79 4.14 9.54 -15.77
CA ILE A 79 3.02 8.92 -16.52
C ILE A 79 1.68 9.43 -16.00
N SER A 80 1.52 9.51 -14.68
CA SER A 80 0.27 9.90 -14.03
C SER A 80 0.06 11.42 -13.96
N LYS A 81 1.10 12.22 -14.26
CA LYS A 81 1.13 13.69 -14.08
C LYS A 81 0.80 14.12 -12.64
N LYS A 82 1.08 13.25 -11.67
CA LYS A 82 0.92 13.46 -10.22
C LYS A 82 2.27 13.35 -9.55
N LYS A 83 2.46 13.93 -8.37
CA LYS A 83 3.75 13.87 -7.65
C LYS A 83 3.57 13.33 -6.23
N PHE A 84 4.46 12.43 -5.81
CA PHE A 84 4.37 11.72 -4.54
C PHE A 84 4.65 12.69 -3.39
N GLY A 85 3.64 12.91 -2.54
CA GLY A 85 3.69 13.92 -1.48
C GLY A 85 3.40 15.36 -1.93
N ASP A 86 2.87 15.55 -3.14
CA ASP A 86 2.55 16.88 -3.66
C ASP A 86 1.32 17.51 -2.99
N LEU A 87 1.39 18.82 -2.75
CA LEU A 87 0.35 19.57 -2.03
C LEU A 87 -0.75 20.14 -2.95
N SER A 88 -0.66 19.90 -4.26
CA SER A 88 -1.69 20.29 -5.23
C SER A 88 -2.28 19.08 -5.95
N ASN A 89 -1.45 18.15 -6.43
CA ASN A 89 -1.87 16.98 -7.17
C ASN A 89 -1.14 15.71 -6.69
N PRO A 90 -1.51 15.18 -5.51
CA PRO A 90 -0.80 14.08 -4.88
C PRO A 90 -0.91 12.79 -5.68
N LEU A 91 0.23 12.14 -5.91
CA LEU A 91 0.28 10.73 -6.31
C LEU A 91 0.05 9.88 -5.06
N LEU A 92 -0.94 9.00 -5.12
CA LEU A 92 -1.19 7.99 -4.10
C LEU A 92 -0.86 6.61 -4.68
N VAL A 93 -0.30 5.73 -3.87
CA VAL A 93 0.09 4.38 -4.29
C VAL A 93 -0.49 3.31 -3.36
N SER A 94 -0.65 2.11 -3.87
CA SER A 94 -0.86 0.90 -3.07
C SER A 94 0.41 0.08 -3.03
N VAL A 95 0.61 -0.63 -1.92
CA VAL A 95 1.68 -1.60 -1.73
C VAL A 95 1.04 -2.95 -1.42
N ARG A 96 1.26 -3.92 -2.31
CA ARG A 96 0.57 -5.23 -2.32
C ARG A 96 1.57 -6.36 -2.41
N SER A 97 1.46 -7.30 -1.49
CA SER A 97 2.14 -8.60 -1.58
C SER A 97 1.78 -9.38 -2.85
N GLY A 98 2.74 -10.15 -3.37
CA GLY A 98 2.53 -11.12 -4.45
C GLY A 98 3.48 -12.29 -4.33
N SER A 99 3.02 -13.40 -3.77
CA SER A 99 3.71 -14.70 -3.76
C SER A 99 3.54 -15.42 -5.11
N LYS A 100 4.40 -16.42 -5.38
CA LYS A 100 4.31 -17.27 -6.59
C LYS A 100 2.92 -17.91 -6.75
N VAL A 101 2.38 -18.40 -5.63
CA VAL A 101 1.05 -19.02 -5.54
C VAL A 101 0.15 -18.14 -4.70
N SER A 102 -1.15 -18.11 -5.01
CA SER A 102 -2.12 -17.27 -4.29
C SER A 102 -2.23 -17.68 -2.82
N MET A 103 -2.19 -16.70 -1.93
CA MET A 103 -2.39 -16.88 -0.49
C MET A 103 -3.47 -15.88 0.00
N PRO A 104 -4.76 -16.15 -0.27
CA PRO A 104 -5.84 -15.23 0.05
C PRO A 104 -5.95 -15.00 1.56
N GLY A 105 -6.16 -13.74 1.97
CA GLY A 105 -6.26 -13.34 3.38
C GLY A 105 -4.96 -13.42 4.20
N MET A 106 -3.88 -13.97 3.66
CA MET A 106 -2.64 -14.20 4.42
C MET A 106 -1.65 -13.04 4.34
N MET A 107 -1.73 -12.26 3.27
CA MET A 107 -0.71 -11.30 2.92
C MET A 107 -1.26 -9.88 2.91
N ASP A 108 -0.50 -8.96 3.49
CA ASP A 108 -0.97 -7.59 3.69
C ASP A 108 -1.01 -6.77 2.40
N THR A 109 -1.92 -5.80 2.41
CA THR A 109 -2.08 -4.76 1.40
C THR A 109 -2.27 -3.45 2.12
N ILE A 110 -1.64 -2.39 1.63
CA ILE A 110 -1.83 -1.02 2.13
C ILE A 110 -2.24 -0.16 0.94
N LEU A 111 -3.35 0.56 1.09
CA LEU A 111 -3.87 1.49 0.09
C LEU A 111 -3.60 2.93 0.52
N ASN A 112 -3.79 3.88 -0.39
CA ASN A 112 -3.74 5.32 -0.13
C ASN A 112 -2.40 5.86 0.41
N LEU A 113 -1.30 5.13 0.28
CA LEU A 113 0.03 5.61 0.71
C LEU A 113 0.40 6.89 -0.04
N GLY A 114 0.89 7.88 0.71
CA GLY A 114 1.07 9.24 0.24
C GLY A 114 0.11 10.24 0.88
N LEU A 115 -0.95 9.79 1.57
CA LEU A 115 -1.80 10.66 2.37
C LEU A 115 -1.13 11.03 3.70
N ASN A 116 -1.21 12.32 4.01
CA ASN A 116 -0.75 12.96 5.23
C ASN A 116 -1.60 14.22 5.48
N ASP A 117 -1.31 14.97 6.54
CA ASP A 117 -2.13 16.13 6.92
C ASP A 117 -2.21 17.24 5.86
N LYS A 118 -1.22 17.31 4.96
CA LYS A 118 -1.19 18.30 3.89
C LYS A 118 -1.75 17.73 2.58
N THR A 119 -1.40 16.50 2.22
CA THR A 119 -1.84 15.88 0.96
C THR A 119 -3.30 15.45 0.99
N VAL A 120 -3.90 15.23 2.17
CA VAL A 120 -5.35 15.00 2.29
C VAL A 120 -6.16 16.25 1.88
N ILE A 121 -5.67 17.44 2.21
CA ILE A 121 -6.27 18.71 1.79
C ILE A 121 -6.17 18.86 0.27
N ALA A 122 -4.99 18.52 -0.29
CA ALA A 122 -4.79 18.52 -1.74
C ALA A 122 -5.74 17.55 -2.45
N LEU A 123 -5.94 16.35 -1.89
CA LEU A 123 -6.89 15.37 -2.40
C LEU A 123 -8.32 15.91 -2.34
N LYS A 124 -8.75 16.46 -1.20
CA LYS A 124 -10.06 17.10 -1.02
C LYS A 124 -10.32 18.14 -2.12
N ASN A 125 -9.36 19.04 -2.36
CA ASN A 125 -9.50 20.10 -3.35
C ASN A 125 -9.55 19.56 -4.78
N LYS A 126 -8.83 18.47 -5.08
CA LYS A 126 -8.84 17.85 -6.41
C LYS A 126 -10.09 17.06 -6.71
N THR A 127 -10.68 16.43 -5.71
CA THR A 127 -11.90 15.62 -5.89
C THR A 127 -13.19 16.40 -5.60
N SER A 128 -13.09 17.62 -5.05
CA SER A 128 -14.22 18.37 -4.49
C SER A 128 -15.08 17.52 -3.55
N ASN A 129 -14.46 16.57 -2.87
CA ASN A 129 -15.12 15.58 -2.02
C ASN A 129 -14.26 15.35 -0.77
N GLY A 130 -14.47 16.21 0.23
CA GLY A 130 -13.68 16.20 1.46
C GLY A 130 -13.97 14.99 2.34
N ARG A 131 -15.22 14.51 2.37
CA ARG A 131 -15.58 13.24 2.99
C ARG A 131 -14.77 12.08 2.44
N PHE A 132 -14.68 11.92 1.12
CA PHE A 132 -13.86 10.89 0.49
C PHE A 132 -12.37 11.01 0.84
N ALA A 133 -11.84 12.24 0.84
CA ALA A 133 -10.43 12.45 1.15
C ALA A 133 -10.09 12.08 2.59
N LYS A 134 -10.92 12.51 3.56
CA LYS A 134 -10.75 12.19 4.98
C LYS A 134 -11.01 10.70 5.28
N ASP A 135 -12.03 10.09 4.66
CA ASP A 135 -12.27 8.64 4.76
C ASP A 135 -11.09 7.83 4.21
N SER A 136 -10.52 8.25 3.08
CA SER A 136 -9.31 7.64 2.52
C SER A 136 -8.12 7.77 3.46
N TYR A 137 -8.00 8.90 4.16
CA TYR A 137 -6.91 9.15 5.11
C TYR A 137 -7.06 8.34 6.40
N ARG A 138 -8.24 8.30 7.03
CA ARG A 138 -8.47 7.46 8.22
C ARG A 138 -8.24 5.98 7.92
N ARG A 139 -8.65 5.50 6.74
CA ARG A 139 -8.37 4.13 6.27
C ARG A 139 -6.87 3.88 6.12
N LEU A 140 -6.09 4.83 5.56
CA LEU A 140 -4.63 4.70 5.53
C LEU A 140 -4.06 4.57 6.94
N ILE A 141 -4.47 5.45 7.87
CA ILE A 141 -3.93 5.47 9.24
C ILE A 141 -4.20 4.13 9.94
N GLN A 142 -5.44 3.63 9.85
CA GLN A 142 -5.83 2.32 10.40
C GLN A 142 -5.03 1.17 9.77
N MET A 143 -5.01 1.09 8.43
CA MET A 143 -4.28 0.04 7.71
C MET A 143 -2.78 0.06 8.02
N TYR A 144 -2.17 1.24 8.07
CA TYR A 144 -0.75 1.40 8.38
C TYR A 144 -0.46 1.06 9.84
N GLY A 145 -1.31 1.52 10.77
CA GLY A 145 -1.24 1.18 12.18
C GLY A 145 -1.26 -0.32 12.40
N ASN A 146 -2.17 -1.02 11.74
CA ASN A 146 -2.25 -2.48 11.83
C ASN A 146 -1.09 -3.20 11.15
N VAL A 147 -0.92 -2.98 9.85
CA VAL A 147 0.01 -3.77 9.03
C VAL A 147 1.47 -3.43 9.32
N VAL A 148 1.79 -2.14 9.45
CA VAL A 148 3.19 -1.67 9.52
C VAL A 148 3.65 -1.50 10.96
N LEU A 149 2.75 -1.02 11.84
CA LEU A 149 3.08 -0.74 13.23
C LEU A 149 2.66 -1.87 14.19
N GLY A 150 1.88 -2.86 13.73
CA GLY A 150 1.50 -4.04 14.50
C GLY A 150 0.44 -3.77 15.56
N ILE A 151 -0.35 -2.70 15.42
CA ILE A 151 -1.45 -2.37 16.33
C ILE A 151 -2.68 -3.22 15.97
N GLU A 152 -3.31 -3.85 16.95
CA GLU A 152 -4.50 -4.66 16.69
C GLU A 152 -5.66 -3.81 16.14
N SER A 153 -6.38 -4.34 15.15
CA SER A 153 -7.44 -3.59 14.45
C SER A 153 -8.58 -3.14 15.36
N HIS A 154 -8.87 -3.91 16.42
CA HIS A 154 -9.99 -3.64 17.34
C HIS A 154 -9.88 -2.25 17.99
N PHE A 155 -8.66 -1.78 18.29
CA PHE A 155 -8.45 -0.43 18.82
C PHE A 155 -8.97 0.68 17.90
N PHE A 156 -8.92 0.49 16.58
CA PHE A 156 -9.45 1.45 15.61
C PHE A 156 -10.95 1.24 15.36
N GLU A 157 -11.40 -0.02 15.35
CA GLU A 157 -12.81 -0.37 15.12
C GLU A 157 -13.70 0.11 16.28
N GLU A 158 -13.27 -0.08 17.53
CA GLU A 158 -13.97 0.40 18.72
C GLU A 158 -14.16 1.93 18.69
N LEU A 159 -13.16 2.68 18.21
CA LEU A 159 -13.29 4.13 18.06
C LEU A 159 -14.35 4.51 17.02
N ILE A 160 -14.41 3.81 15.89
CA ILE A 160 -15.43 4.07 14.85
C ILE A 160 -16.81 3.77 15.41
N GLU A 161 -16.99 2.61 16.06
CA GLU A 161 -18.28 2.22 16.65
C GLU A 161 -18.74 3.22 17.72
N ASN A 162 -17.84 3.66 18.61
CA ASN A 162 -18.16 4.69 19.60
C ASN A 162 -18.58 6.01 18.93
N TYR A 163 -17.90 6.43 17.87
CA TYR A 163 -18.27 7.64 17.14
C TYR A 163 -19.65 7.51 16.50
N LYS A 164 -19.94 6.38 15.85
CA LYS A 164 -21.26 6.10 15.26
C LYS A 164 -22.38 6.14 16.30
N LEU A 165 -22.16 5.54 17.47
CA LEU A 165 -23.10 5.59 18.60
C LEU A 165 -23.36 7.03 19.05
N THR A 166 -22.32 7.85 19.22
CA THR A 166 -22.48 9.27 19.62
C THR A 166 -23.22 10.11 18.58
N LYS A 167 -23.19 9.70 17.31
CA LYS A 167 -23.87 10.38 16.20
C LYS A 167 -25.24 9.78 15.87
N GLY A 168 -25.61 8.65 16.48
CA GLY A 168 -26.87 7.96 16.22
C GLY A 168 -26.95 7.34 14.82
N VAL A 169 -25.81 7.02 14.20
CA VAL A 169 -25.74 6.39 12.88
C VAL A 169 -25.34 4.92 12.99
N ILE A 170 -25.67 4.13 11.97
CA ILE A 170 -25.41 2.68 11.96
C ILE A 170 -24.22 2.36 11.05
N GLN A 171 -24.15 3.04 9.90
CA GLN A 171 -23.16 2.76 8.86
C GLN A 171 -22.05 3.82 8.84
N ASP A 172 -20.82 3.40 8.57
CA ASP A 172 -19.69 4.31 8.32
C ASP A 172 -20.01 5.34 7.22
N THR A 173 -20.85 4.95 6.25
CA THR A 173 -21.28 5.79 5.12
C THR A 173 -22.25 6.88 5.51
N GLU A 174 -22.72 6.93 6.74
CA GLU A 174 -23.59 7.98 7.28
C GLU A 174 -22.79 9.03 8.07
N LEU A 175 -21.48 8.81 8.29
CA LEU A 175 -20.61 9.80 8.92
C LEU A 175 -20.26 10.93 7.94
N GLU A 176 -20.33 12.16 8.45
CA GLU A 176 -20.10 13.37 7.68
C GLU A 176 -18.61 13.74 7.61
N GLU A 177 -18.28 14.71 6.75
CA GLU A 177 -16.89 15.14 6.58
C GLU A 177 -16.21 15.58 7.89
N ASP A 178 -16.93 16.30 8.76
CA ASP A 178 -16.37 16.86 9.99
C ASP A 178 -16.19 15.80 11.08
N ASP A 179 -16.98 14.72 11.04
CA ASP A 179 -16.84 13.59 11.97
C ASP A 179 -15.48 12.91 11.83
N TRP A 180 -14.93 12.90 10.60
CA TRP A 180 -13.64 12.29 10.35
C TRP A 180 -12.47 13.03 10.99
N ASP A 181 -12.56 14.33 11.26
CA ASP A 181 -11.45 15.07 11.86
C ASP A 181 -11.16 14.58 13.29
N GLY A 182 -12.22 14.37 14.07
CA GLY A 182 -12.13 13.80 15.41
C GLY A 182 -11.56 12.38 15.40
N LEU A 183 -12.06 11.53 14.49
CA LEU A 183 -11.57 10.16 14.34
C LEU A 183 -10.11 10.08 13.89
N ILE A 184 -9.69 10.90 12.92
CA ILE A 184 -8.31 10.97 12.45
C ILE A 184 -7.36 11.36 13.57
N LYS A 185 -7.76 12.34 14.41
CA LYS A 185 -6.99 12.75 15.59
C LYS A 185 -6.84 11.57 16.56
N ASN A 186 -7.94 10.94 16.94
CA ASN A 186 -7.95 9.81 17.88
C ASN A 186 -7.12 8.63 17.35
N PHE A 187 -7.18 8.34 16.04
CA PHE A 187 -6.38 7.27 15.42
C PHE A 187 -4.87 7.52 15.55
N LYS A 188 -4.43 8.78 15.36
CA LYS A 188 -3.02 9.16 15.55
C LYS A 188 -2.60 9.08 17.01
N GLU A 189 -3.50 9.41 17.94
CA GLU A 189 -3.26 9.28 19.37
C GLU A 189 -3.09 7.82 19.78
N ILE A 190 -3.93 6.89 19.29
CA ILE A 190 -3.73 5.44 19.49
C ILE A 190 -2.37 5.00 18.99
N ILE A 191 -1.97 5.43 17.78
CA ILE A 191 -0.64 5.10 17.24
C ILE A 191 0.46 5.59 18.18
N LYS A 192 0.35 6.84 18.67
CA LYS A 192 1.32 7.42 19.61
C LYS A 192 1.34 6.69 20.95
N GLU A 193 0.18 6.32 21.49
CA GLU A 193 0.07 5.61 22.76
C GLU A 193 0.72 4.23 22.71
N LYS A 194 0.35 3.43 21.69
CA LYS A 194 0.77 2.02 21.54
C LYS A 194 2.21 1.87 21.05
N THR A 195 2.70 2.79 20.22
CA THR A 195 4.02 2.65 19.58
C THR A 195 5.07 3.63 20.09
N LYS A 196 4.66 4.64 20.87
CA LYS A 196 5.47 5.80 21.28
C LYS A 196 6.01 6.62 20.10
N LYS A 197 5.46 6.42 18.89
CA LYS A 197 5.82 7.11 17.66
C LYS A 197 4.57 7.71 17.04
N SER A 198 4.74 8.84 16.37
CA SER A 198 3.65 9.48 15.62
C SER A 198 3.43 8.78 14.29
N PHE A 199 2.22 8.88 13.74
CA PHE A 199 1.96 8.45 12.37
C PHE A 199 2.91 9.19 11.40
N PRO A 200 3.62 8.48 10.50
CA PRO A 200 4.61 9.09 9.63
C PRO A 200 3.96 10.05 8.62
N GLN A 201 4.37 11.31 8.66
CA GLN A 201 3.92 12.35 7.72
C GLN A 201 4.77 12.37 6.44
N ASP A 202 6.00 11.87 6.49
CA ASP A 202 6.85 11.70 5.32
C ASP A 202 6.37 10.51 4.47
N VAL A 203 6.03 10.80 3.21
CA VAL A 203 5.46 9.80 2.29
C VAL A 203 6.48 8.73 1.90
N ASN A 204 7.79 9.02 1.95
CA ASN A 204 8.82 8.01 1.69
C ASN A 204 8.96 7.06 2.87
N GLU A 205 8.93 7.58 4.10
CA GLU A 205 8.90 6.76 5.32
C GLU A 205 7.70 5.80 5.30
N GLN A 206 6.52 6.30 4.94
CA GLN A 206 5.33 5.46 4.72
C GLN A 206 5.58 4.34 3.70
N LEU A 207 6.10 4.68 2.52
CA LEU A 207 6.38 3.71 1.46
C LEU A 207 7.37 2.62 1.92
N TRP A 208 8.44 3.01 2.60
CA TRP A 208 9.46 2.06 3.08
C TRP A 208 8.96 1.20 4.23
N GLY A 209 8.18 1.78 5.13
CA GLY A 209 7.47 1.05 6.18
C GLY A 209 6.58 -0.04 5.58
N ALA A 210 5.78 0.33 4.58
CA ALA A 210 4.89 -0.59 3.86
C ALA A 210 5.65 -1.72 3.15
N ILE A 211 6.70 -1.41 2.37
CA ILE A 211 7.51 -2.43 1.67
C ILE A 211 8.13 -3.41 2.68
N ARG A 212 8.68 -2.90 3.78
CA ARG A 212 9.27 -3.74 4.85
C ARG A 212 8.22 -4.62 5.52
N ALA A 213 7.03 -4.10 5.77
CA ALA A 213 5.92 -4.84 6.37
C ALA A 213 5.49 -5.98 5.45
N VAL A 214 5.36 -5.73 4.14
CA VAL A 214 5.02 -6.78 3.17
C VAL A 214 6.09 -7.87 3.09
N PHE A 215 7.39 -7.53 3.09
CA PHE A 215 8.41 -8.58 3.17
C PHE A 215 8.31 -9.36 4.49
N SER A 216 8.08 -8.65 5.61
CA SER A 216 7.98 -9.27 6.93
C SER A 216 6.76 -10.19 7.07
N SER A 217 5.65 -9.90 6.38
CA SER A 217 4.42 -10.70 6.44
C SER A 217 4.60 -12.11 5.90
N TRP A 218 5.59 -12.34 5.03
CA TRP A 218 5.97 -13.68 4.57
C TRP A 218 6.33 -14.61 5.74
N ASN A 219 6.97 -14.12 6.79
CA ASN A 219 7.29 -14.94 7.98
C ASN A 219 6.33 -14.73 9.16
N SER A 220 5.14 -14.17 8.91
CA SER A 220 4.08 -14.11 9.93
C SER A 220 3.64 -15.53 10.33
N LYS A 221 3.16 -15.68 11.58
CA LYS A 221 2.66 -16.97 12.09
C LYS A 221 1.57 -17.55 11.18
N ARG A 222 0.62 -16.70 10.74
CA ARG A 222 -0.45 -17.10 9.81
C ARG A 222 0.09 -17.57 8.45
N ALA A 223 1.05 -16.86 7.87
CA ALA A 223 1.61 -17.23 6.56
C ALA A 223 2.41 -18.54 6.63
N LYS A 224 3.18 -18.76 7.70
CA LYS A 224 3.92 -20.02 7.92
C LYS A 224 2.97 -21.22 8.05
N ILE A 225 1.92 -21.08 8.86
CA ILE A 225 0.92 -22.14 9.03
C ILE A 225 0.22 -22.43 7.71
N TYR A 226 -0.24 -21.40 6.99
CA TYR A 226 -0.87 -21.57 5.68
C TYR A 226 0.04 -22.30 4.70
N ARG A 227 1.32 -21.93 4.63
CA ARG A 227 2.29 -22.58 3.74
C ARG A 227 2.52 -24.05 4.09
N LYS A 228 2.61 -24.38 5.39
CA LYS A 228 2.76 -25.76 5.85
C LYS A 228 1.56 -26.61 5.44
N ILE A 229 0.34 -26.09 5.58
CA ILE A 229 -0.91 -26.80 5.21
C ILE A 229 -1.00 -26.99 3.69
N ASN A 230 -0.59 -26.01 2.90
CA ASN A 230 -0.73 -26.01 1.44
C ASN A 230 0.55 -26.47 0.70
N TYR A 231 1.53 -27.05 1.40
CA TYR A 231 2.80 -27.52 0.84
C TYR A 231 3.54 -26.44 0.00
N ILE A 232 3.47 -25.18 0.44
CA ILE A 232 4.13 -24.04 -0.22
C ILE A 232 5.52 -23.88 0.40
N SER A 233 6.55 -23.85 -0.44
CA SER A 233 7.93 -23.73 0.01
C SER A 233 8.23 -22.37 0.67
N ASP A 234 8.96 -22.41 1.79
CA ASP A 234 9.40 -21.21 2.52
C ASP A 234 10.39 -20.35 1.73
N HIS A 235 11.18 -20.95 0.84
CA HIS A 235 12.22 -20.26 0.08
C HIS A 235 11.69 -19.42 -1.09
N TRP A 236 10.38 -19.48 -1.41
CA TRP A 236 9.81 -18.73 -2.53
C TRP A 236 9.74 -17.22 -2.26
N GLY A 237 9.62 -16.81 -1.00
CA GLY A 237 9.46 -15.42 -0.63
C GLY A 237 8.19 -14.76 -1.20
N THR A 238 8.12 -13.44 -1.05
CA THR A 238 7.06 -12.62 -1.67
C THR A 238 7.66 -11.49 -2.49
N ALA A 239 7.05 -11.19 -3.63
CA ALA A 239 7.27 -9.93 -4.32
C ALA A 239 6.43 -8.81 -3.67
N VAL A 240 6.80 -7.56 -3.95
CA VAL A 240 6.06 -6.37 -3.54
C VAL A 240 5.66 -5.58 -4.78
N ASN A 241 4.37 -5.38 -4.97
CA ASN A 241 3.82 -4.59 -6.06
C ASN A 241 3.50 -3.20 -5.52
N VAL A 242 4.08 -2.16 -6.14
CA VAL A 242 3.77 -0.76 -5.87
C VAL A 242 3.05 -0.22 -7.09
N GLN A 243 1.84 0.28 -6.92
CA GLN A 243 0.98 0.67 -8.04
C GLN A 243 0.26 1.97 -7.73
N ALA A 244 0.14 2.86 -8.73
CA ALA A 244 -0.66 4.08 -8.61
C ALA A 244 -2.11 3.74 -8.24
N MET A 245 -2.68 4.49 -7.29
CA MET A 245 -4.08 4.39 -6.92
C MET A 245 -4.98 4.92 -8.04
N VAL A 246 -6.08 4.22 -8.26
CA VAL A 246 -7.26 4.69 -8.98
C VAL A 246 -8.43 4.62 -8.00
N PHE A 247 -9.34 5.58 -8.09
CA PHE A 247 -10.47 5.70 -7.17
C PHE A 247 -11.75 5.43 -7.94
N GLY A 248 -12.34 4.25 -7.72
CA GLY A 248 -13.64 3.88 -8.30
C GLY A 248 -14.83 4.41 -7.49
N ASN A 249 -14.58 5.07 -6.36
CA ASN A 249 -15.58 5.61 -5.44
C ASN A 249 -15.73 7.14 -5.54
N MET A 250 -15.37 7.73 -6.68
CA MET A 250 -15.45 9.18 -6.92
C MET A 250 -16.83 9.69 -7.38
N GLY A 251 -17.85 8.82 -7.48
CA GLY A 251 -19.14 9.21 -8.06
C GLY A 251 -19.11 9.25 -9.59
N ASN A 252 -20.26 9.58 -10.19
CA ASN A 252 -20.73 9.21 -11.54
C ASN A 252 -19.97 9.72 -12.78
N ASP A 253 -18.65 9.95 -12.76
CA ASP A 253 -17.91 10.26 -13.99
C ASP A 253 -16.53 9.57 -14.01
N CYS A 254 -16.45 8.46 -14.74
CA CYS A 254 -15.21 7.79 -15.16
C CYS A 254 -15.13 7.76 -16.69
#